data_AF-A0A9N9KE99-F1
#
_entry.id   AF-A0A9N9KE99-F1
#
_cell.length_a   1.000
_cell.length_b   1.000
_cell.length_c   1.000
_cell.angle_alpha   90.00
_cell.angle_beta   90.00
_cell.angle_gamma   90.00
#
_symmetry.space_group_name_H-M   'P 1'
#
loop_
_entity.id
_entity.type
_entity.pdbx_description
1 polymer ?
#
loop_
_entity_poly.entity_id
_entity_poly.type
_entity_poly.pdbx_seq_one_letter_code
_entity_poly.pdbx_strand_id
1 'polypeptide(L)'
;MKNKPVPEGYKIFSLCDAGYTYTFMFSSRIEDNTDLESIPGINKARCTVWYLVNQLPQEKNFHIYMDNYFSSIPLFKYLRKNNIGACGTVRTNSSKFPKELKPNNVYLLDWNMLSRVVTNDVLAILWVDNGPVTMHTTIHKIIDDEWKII
;
A
#
# COMPACT_ATOMS: atom_id res chain seq x y z
N MET A 1 -8.49 15.75 -12.38
CA MET A 1 -7.61 15.39 -11.26
C MET A 1 -6.44 16.36 -11.21
N LYS A 2 -6.30 17.10 -10.10
CA LYS A 2 -5.19 18.02 -9.87
C LYS A 2 -3.84 17.28 -10.01
N ASN A 3 -2.80 17.97 -10.48
CA ASN A 3 -1.43 17.43 -10.67
C ASN A 3 -1.32 16.30 -11.70
N LYS A 4 -2.22 16.24 -12.69
CA LYS A 4 -2.05 15.41 -13.90
C LYS A 4 -1.83 16.30 -15.12
N PRO A 5 -1.07 15.85 -16.14
CA PRO A 5 -0.84 16.62 -17.36
C PRO A 5 -2.14 17.06 -18.05
N VAL A 6 -3.12 16.14 -18.11
CA VAL A 6 -4.49 16.43 -18.51
C VAL A 6 -5.38 16.36 -17.26
N PRO A 7 -5.95 17.48 -16.81
CA PRO A 7 -6.76 17.51 -15.60
C PRO A 7 -8.13 16.85 -15.75
N GLU A 8 -8.62 16.60 -16.96
CA GLU A 8 -9.97 16.06 -17.19
C GLU A 8 -9.92 14.74 -17.95
N GLY A 9 -10.73 13.78 -17.54
CA GLY A 9 -10.75 12.46 -18.16
C GLY A 9 -11.23 11.36 -17.22
N TYR A 10 -11.30 10.15 -17.75
CA TYR A 10 -11.69 8.96 -17.01
C TYR A 10 -10.56 8.49 -16.08
N LYS A 11 -10.93 8.03 -14.89
CA LYS A 11 -9.99 7.45 -13.95
C LYS A 11 -10.13 5.94 -13.95
N ILE A 12 -9.02 5.24 -14.16
CA ILE A 12 -8.94 3.79 -14.15
C ILE A 12 -7.92 3.38 -13.10
N PHE A 13 -8.23 2.33 -12.35
CA PHE A 13 -7.27 1.61 -11.51
C PHE A 13 -6.88 0.32 -12.23
N SER A 14 -5.59 0.06 -12.38
CA SER A 14 -5.08 -1.10 -13.10
C SER A 14 -4.09 -1.89 -12.25
N LEU A 15 -4.04 -3.19 -12.49
CA LEU A 15 -3.04 -4.09 -11.97
C LEU A 15 -2.13 -4.52 -13.12
N CYS A 16 -0.85 -4.20 -13.01
CA CYS A 16 0.10 -4.34 -14.10
C CYS A 16 1.40 -4.98 -13.61
N ASP A 17 2.10 -5.64 -14.51
CA ASP A 17 3.49 -6.07 -14.34
C ASP A 17 4.24 -5.93 -15.66
N ALA A 18 5.48 -5.42 -15.62
CA ALA A 18 6.37 -5.29 -16.77
C ALA A 18 5.72 -4.76 -18.08
N GLY A 19 4.81 -3.79 -17.99
CA GLY A 19 4.10 -3.21 -19.13
C GLY A 19 2.83 -3.97 -19.57
N TYR A 20 2.56 -5.13 -19.00
CA TYR A 20 1.32 -5.88 -19.18
C TYR A 20 0.26 -5.46 -18.17
N THR A 21 -1.00 -5.33 -18.61
CA THR A 21 -2.15 -5.07 -17.72
C THR A 21 -2.94 -6.36 -17.55
N TYR A 22 -2.98 -6.88 -16.33
CA TYR A 22 -3.77 -8.08 -15.99
C TYR A 22 -5.25 -7.78 -15.94
N THR A 23 -5.60 -6.71 -15.23
CA THR A 23 -6.98 -6.28 -15.07
C THR A 23 -7.05 -4.79 -14.73
N PHE A 24 -8.21 -4.20 -14.90
CA PHE A 24 -8.49 -2.82 -14.57
C PHE A 24 -9.94 -2.62 -14.17
N MET A 25 -10.21 -1.49 -13.51
CA MET A 25 -11.53 -1.11 -13.08
C MET A 25 -11.71 0.40 -13.19
N PHE A 26 -12.83 0.82 -13.78
CA PHE A 26 -13.20 2.24 -13.83
C PHE A 26 -13.53 2.76 -12.43
N SER A 27 -13.10 3.98 -12.16
CA SER A 27 -13.46 4.74 -10.96
C SER A 27 -14.42 5.85 -11.35
N SER A 28 -15.65 5.75 -10.86
CA SER A 28 -16.65 6.81 -10.97
C SER A 28 -16.82 7.52 -9.62
N ARG A 29 -17.19 8.81 -9.67
CA ARG A 29 -17.57 9.61 -8.50
C ARG A 29 -19.08 9.74 -8.35
N ILE A 30 -19.82 9.32 -9.37
CA ILE A 30 -21.28 9.44 -9.47
C ILE A 30 -21.91 8.08 -9.19
N GLU A 31 -21.34 7.04 -9.81
CA GLU A 31 -21.82 5.68 -9.70
C GLU A 31 -20.82 4.83 -8.94
N ASP A 32 -21.36 3.98 -8.09
CA ASP A 32 -20.60 3.00 -7.36
C ASP A 32 -20.37 1.77 -8.21
N ASN A 33 -19.17 1.19 -8.12
CA ASN A 33 -18.91 -0.09 -8.78
C ASN A 33 -19.57 -1.22 -7.97
N THR A 34 -20.55 -1.89 -8.57
CA THR A 34 -21.36 -2.96 -7.95
C THR A 34 -20.58 -4.25 -7.77
N ASP A 35 -19.50 -4.44 -8.53
CA ASP A 35 -18.67 -5.65 -8.46
C ASP A 35 -17.69 -5.61 -7.28
N LEU A 36 -17.60 -4.47 -6.58
CA LEU A 36 -16.75 -4.32 -5.40
C LEU A 36 -17.38 -4.96 -4.17
N GLU A 37 -16.85 -6.11 -3.78
CA GLU A 37 -17.15 -6.71 -2.49
C GLU A 37 -16.68 -5.81 -1.33
N SER A 38 -17.56 -5.61 -0.36
CA SER A 38 -17.23 -4.90 0.88
C SER A 38 -16.46 -5.83 1.80
N ILE A 39 -15.29 -5.39 2.26
CA ILE A 39 -14.47 -6.14 3.20
C ILE A 39 -14.55 -5.43 4.56
N PRO A 40 -15.01 -6.10 5.63
CA PRO A 40 -15.13 -5.49 6.96
C PRO A 40 -13.81 -4.85 7.43
N GLY A 41 -13.89 -3.60 7.88
CA GLY A 41 -12.73 -2.85 8.38
C GLY A 41 -11.82 -2.26 7.28
N ILE A 42 -12.15 -2.43 6.00
CA ILE A 42 -11.42 -1.88 4.86
C ILE A 42 -12.34 -0.90 4.11
N ASN A 43 -11.83 0.30 3.82
CA ASN A 43 -12.59 1.30 3.06
C ASN A 43 -12.78 0.84 1.60
N LYS A 44 -13.91 1.20 1.00
CA LYS A 44 -14.26 0.92 -0.40
C LYS A 44 -13.14 1.16 -1.43
N ALA A 45 -12.43 2.29 -1.34
CA ALA A 45 -11.33 2.59 -2.26
C ALA A 45 -10.19 1.55 -2.20
N ARG A 46 -10.04 0.86 -1.07
CA ARG A 46 -9.05 -0.20 -0.87
C ARG A 46 -9.58 -1.58 -1.19
N CYS A 47 -10.90 -1.80 -1.11
CA CYS A 47 -11.52 -3.01 -1.65
C CYS A 47 -11.23 -3.17 -3.15
N THR A 48 -11.02 -2.06 -3.87
CA THR A 48 -10.52 -2.09 -5.24
C THR A 48 -9.22 -2.87 -5.41
N VAL A 49 -8.30 -2.79 -4.45
CA VAL A 49 -7.05 -3.58 -4.51
C VAL A 49 -7.36 -5.06 -4.45
N TRP A 50 -8.24 -5.47 -3.53
CA TRP A 50 -8.66 -6.87 -3.44
C TRP A 50 -9.35 -7.34 -4.72
N TYR A 51 -10.30 -6.57 -5.25
CA TYR A 51 -10.99 -6.89 -6.50
C TYR A 51 -10.00 -7.14 -7.65
N LEU A 52 -8.99 -6.28 -7.82
CA LEU A 52 -7.99 -6.44 -8.87
C LEU A 52 -7.09 -7.67 -8.63
N VAL A 53 -6.66 -7.87 -7.39
CA VAL A 53 -5.76 -8.98 -7.01
C VAL A 53 -6.45 -10.34 -7.12
N ASN A 54 -7.74 -10.42 -6.79
CA ASN A 54 -8.52 -11.67 -6.84
C ASN A 54 -8.73 -12.20 -8.26
N GLN A 55 -8.40 -11.41 -9.28
CA GLN A 55 -8.42 -11.82 -10.69
C GLN A 55 -7.10 -12.42 -11.18
N LEU A 56 -6.05 -12.38 -10.35
CA LEU A 56 -4.79 -13.04 -10.68
C LEU A 56 -4.93 -14.58 -10.61
N PRO A 57 -4.08 -15.33 -11.34
CA PRO A 57 -4.03 -16.79 -11.25
C PRO A 57 -3.79 -17.27 -9.81
N GLN A 58 -4.67 -18.10 -9.28
CA GLN A 58 -4.63 -18.50 -7.86
C GLN A 58 -3.51 -19.49 -7.54
N GLU A 59 -2.89 -20.12 -8.56
CA GLU A 59 -1.81 -21.08 -8.39
C GLU A 59 -0.42 -20.43 -8.20
N LYS A 60 -0.35 -19.09 -8.20
CA LYS A 60 0.90 -18.33 -8.10
C LYS A 60 0.88 -17.39 -6.89
N ASN A 61 2.06 -17.17 -6.33
CA ASN A 61 2.27 -16.17 -5.29
C ASN A 61 2.64 -14.83 -5.94
N PHE A 62 1.98 -13.76 -5.51
CA PHE A 62 2.23 -12.41 -6.00
C PHE A 62 2.61 -11.45 -4.88
N HIS A 63 3.53 -10.54 -5.21
CA HIS A 63 3.87 -9.39 -4.38
C HIS A 63 3.28 -8.13 -5.00
N ILE A 64 2.30 -7.55 -4.31
CA ILE A 64 1.56 -6.39 -4.77
C ILE A 64 2.20 -5.12 -4.24
N TYR A 65 2.61 -4.25 -5.16
CA TYR A 65 3.13 -2.93 -4.84
C TYR A 65 2.03 -1.87 -5.10
N MET A 66 1.78 -0.98 -4.15
CA MET A 66 0.70 0.00 -4.25
C MET A 66 1.07 1.39 -3.71
N ASP A 67 0.38 2.41 -4.23
CA ASP A 67 0.51 3.80 -3.77
C ASP A 67 -0.16 4.03 -2.40
N ASN A 68 0.27 5.09 -1.71
CA ASN A 68 -0.25 5.59 -0.43
C ASN A 68 -1.76 5.83 -0.40
N TYR A 69 -2.38 6.05 -1.55
CA TYR A 69 -3.83 6.16 -1.65
C TYR A 69 -4.52 4.90 -1.11
N PHE A 70 -3.97 3.73 -1.44
CA PHE A 70 -4.52 2.43 -1.07
C PHE A 70 -3.95 1.89 0.25
N SER A 71 -2.70 2.23 0.59
CA SER A 71 -2.02 1.62 1.73
C SER A 71 -2.74 1.76 3.08
N SER A 72 -2.82 0.66 3.83
CA SER A 72 -3.26 0.64 5.24
C SER A 72 -2.98 -0.71 5.89
N ILE A 73 -2.73 -0.72 7.20
CA ILE A 73 -2.51 -1.95 7.98
C ILE A 73 -3.65 -2.98 7.81
N PRO A 74 -4.95 -2.62 7.89
CA PRO A 74 -6.03 -3.59 7.70
C PRO A 74 -6.01 -4.26 6.32
N LEU A 75 -5.74 -3.51 5.25
CA LEU A 75 -5.60 -4.05 3.90
C LEU A 75 -4.44 -5.03 3.81
N PHE A 76 -3.27 -4.66 4.34
CA PHE A 76 -2.06 -5.47 4.25
C PHE A 76 -2.22 -6.79 5.04
N LYS A 77 -2.82 -6.72 6.23
CA LYS A 77 -3.18 -7.90 7.02
C LYS A 77 -4.15 -8.80 6.25
N TYR A 78 -5.17 -8.22 5.61
CA TYR A 78 -6.14 -8.97 4.83
C TYR A 78 -5.51 -9.67 3.63
N LEU A 79 -4.66 -8.98 2.86
CA LEU A 79 -3.92 -9.56 1.74
C LEU A 79 -3.02 -10.71 2.20
N ARG A 80 -2.26 -10.52 3.30
CA ARG A 80 -1.40 -11.57 3.86
C ARG A 80 -2.19 -12.81 4.27
N LYS A 81 -3.37 -12.64 4.88
CA LYS A 81 -4.25 -13.77 5.25
C LYS A 81 -4.75 -14.57 4.05
N ASN A 82 -4.79 -13.95 2.86
CA ASN A 82 -5.16 -14.58 1.60
C ASN A 82 -3.92 -14.93 0.75
N ASN A 83 -2.77 -15.15 1.38
CA ASN A 83 -1.50 -15.54 0.73
C ASN A 83 -0.97 -14.53 -0.31
N ILE A 84 -1.36 -13.25 -0.20
CA ILE A 84 -0.85 -12.19 -1.06
C ILE A 84 0.13 -11.31 -0.27
N GLY A 85 1.37 -11.26 -0.77
CA GLY A 85 2.38 -10.34 -0.27
C GLY A 85 2.09 -8.91 -0.71
N ALA A 86 2.32 -7.92 0.15
CA ALA A 86 2.08 -6.52 -0.17
C ALA A 86 3.17 -5.58 0.32
N CYS A 87 3.39 -4.50 -0.43
CA CYS A 87 4.30 -3.41 -0.10
C CYS A 87 3.72 -2.09 -0.60
N GLY A 88 3.83 -1.01 0.16
CA GLY A 88 3.32 0.27 -0.30
C GLY A 88 3.69 1.44 0.60
N THR A 89 3.83 2.60 0.01
CA THR A 89 4.14 3.83 0.75
C THR A 89 2.93 4.28 1.57
N VAL A 90 3.17 5.06 2.60
CA VAL A 90 2.15 5.70 3.43
C VAL A 90 2.53 7.16 3.54
N ARG A 91 1.55 8.04 3.77
CA ARG A 91 1.86 9.43 4.10
C ARG A 91 2.29 9.50 5.56
N THR A 92 3.38 10.21 5.84
CA THR A 92 3.98 10.35 7.20
C THR A 92 2.95 10.81 8.24
N ASN A 93 2.11 11.78 7.89
CA ASN A 93 1.09 12.32 8.79
C ASN A 93 -0.23 11.52 8.80
N SER A 94 -0.31 10.39 8.12
CA SER A 94 -1.53 9.61 8.03
C SER A 94 -1.87 8.93 9.36
N SER A 95 -3.14 8.95 9.77
CA SER A 95 -3.63 8.09 10.86
C SER A 95 -3.43 6.59 10.60
N LYS A 96 -3.12 6.21 9.36
CA LYS A 96 -2.84 4.85 8.90
C LYS A 96 -1.40 4.39 9.20
N PHE A 97 -0.54 5.28 9.70
CA PHE A 97 0.85 4.97 10.08
C PHE A 97 1.01 4.99 11.61
N PRO A 98 1.73 4.03 12.23
CA PRO A 98 1.90 3.95 13.67
C PRO A 98 2.43 5.25 14.27
N LYS A 99 1.77 5.71 15.35
CA LYS A 99 2.14 6.98 16.00
C LYS A 99 3.54 6.95 16.60
N GLU A 100 3.94 5.79 17.10
CA GLU A 100 5.26 5.53 17.69
C GLU A 100 6.42 5.70 16.70
N LEU A 101 6.17 5.56 15.40
CA LEU A 101 7.16 5.83 14.35
C LEU A 101 7.09 7.27 13.81
N LYS A 102 6.14 8.10 14.25
CA LYS A 102 6.03 9.46 13.73
C LYS A 102 7.03 10.36 14.44
N PRO A 103 7.91 11.05 13.70
CA PRO A 103 8.82 12.00 14.31
C PRO A 103 8.05 13.19 14.87
N ASN A 104 8.43 13.65 16.06
CA ASN A 104 7.92 14.91 16.62
C ASN A 104 8.39 16.11 15.80
N ASN A 105 9.63 16.05 15.29
CA ASN A 105 10.21 17.04 14.39
C ASN A 105 11.00 16.33 13.29
N VAL A 106 10.56 16.47 12.05
CA VAL A 106 11.19 15.84 10.87
C VAL A 106 12.60 16.38 10.62
N TYR A 107 12.88 17.63 11.00
CA TYR A 107 14.19 18.27 10.80
C TYR A 107 15.28 17.77 11.76
N LEU A 108 14.92 16.98 12.77
CA LEU A 108 15.87 16.38 13.72
C LEU A 108 16.27 14.95 13.33
N LEU A 109 15.83 14.47 12.16
CA LEU A 109 16.15 13.13 11.70
C LEU A 109 17.43 13.14 10.87
N ASP A 110 18.34 12.24 11.20
CA ASP A 110 19.58 12.04 10.45
C ASP A 110 19.32 11.30 9.14
N TRP A 111 20.14 11.61 8.12
CA TRP A 111 20.14 10.85 6.88
C TRP A 111 20.41 9.36 7.15
N ASN A 112 19.70 8.50 6.43
CA ASN A 112 19.71 7.04 6.55
C ASN A 112 19.24 6.50 7.92
N MET A 113 18.59 7.33 8.75
CA MET A 113 17.89 6.83 9.94
C MET A 113 16.79 5.85 9.53
N LEU A 114 16.72 4.72 10.23
CA LEU A 114 15.73 3.66 10.02
C LEU A 114 15.04 3.33 11.34
N SER A 115 13.72 3.52 11.37
CA SER A 115 12.86 3.13 12.49
C SER A 115 11.75 2.21 11.99
N ARG A 116 11.35 1.25 12.81
CA ARG A 116 10.43 0.18 12.38
C ARG A 116 9.62 -0.37 13.53
N VAL A 117 8.41 -0.81 13.24
CA VAL A 117 7.53 -1.50 14.20
C VAL A 117 6.65 -2.49 13.46
N VAL A 118 6.37 -3.62 14.09
CA VAL A 118 5.38 -4.58 13.59
C VAL A 118 4.05 -4.29 14.26
N THR A 119 3.02 -4.01 13.47
CA THR A 119 1.66 -3.80 13.96
C THR A 119 0.72 -4.74 13.21
N ASN A 120 0.02 -5.62 13.93
CA ASN A 120 -0.95 -6.55 13.33
C ASN A 120 -0.36 -7.39 12.18
N ASP A 121 0.85 -7.93 12.37
CA ASP A 121 1.59 -8.73 11.37
C ASP A 121 1.99 -7.97 10.10
N VAL A 122 1.95 -6.63 10.16
CA VAL A 122 2.41 -5.74 9.10
C VAL A 122 3.61 -4.96 9.62
N LEU A 123 4.73 -5.02 8.90
CA LEU A 123 5.92 -4.24 9.21
C LEU A 123 5.73 -2.81 8.68
N ALA A 124 5.73 -1.85 9.60
CA ALA A 124 5.78 -0.44 9.28
C ALA A 124 7.22 0.07 9.40
N ILE A 125 7.65 0.84 8.42
CA ILE A 125 9.02 1.38 8.33
C ILE A 125 8.95 2.89 8.14
N LEU A 126 9.79 3.61 8.85
CA LEU A 126 10.23 4.98 8.58
C LEU A 126 11.70 4.89 8.18
N TRP A 127 12.04 5.37 6.99
CA TRP A 127 13.41 5.52 6.53
C TRP A 127 13.63 6.96 6.07
N VAL A 128 14.81 7.51 6.34
CA VAL A 128 15.14 8.89 6.01
C VAL A 128 16.16 8.91 4.88
N ASP A 129 15.76 9.46 3.74
CA ASP A 129 16.66 9.78 2.64
C ASP A 129 16.81 11.31 2.55
N ASN A 130 16.39 11.94 1.45
CA ASN A 130 16.23 13.41 1.36
C ASN A 130 15.08 13.93 2.25
N GLY A 131 14.24 13.02 2.74
CA GLY A 131 13.13 13.25 3.67
C GLY A 131 12.56 11.94 4.18
N PRO A 132 11.56 11.98 5.08
CA PRO A 132 10.98 10.77 5.66
C PRO A 132 10.12 10.01 4.65
N VAL A 133 10.51 8.78 4.39
CA VAL A 133 9.76 7.79 3.61
C VAL A 133 9.12 6.80 4.58
N THR A 134 7.80 6.72 4.56
CA THR A 134 7.05 5.76 5.38
C THR A 134 6.40 4.69 4.52
N MET A 135 6.45 3.43 4.98
CA MET A 135 6.01 2.26 4.23
C MET A 135 5.34 1.22 5.13
N HIS A 136 4.40 0.48 4.56
CA HIS A 136 3.90 -0.79 5.10
C HIS A 136 4.37 -1.94 4.22
N THR A 137 4.64 -3.09 4.83
CA THR A 137 5.00 -4.30 4.11
C THR A 137 4.67 -5.58 4.86
N THR A 138 4.35 -6.62 4.11
CA THR A 138 4.19 -8.00 4.58
C THR A 138 5.20 -8.95 3.94
N ILE A 139 5.99 -8.48 2.97
CA ILE A 139 6.97 -9.30 2.24
C ILE A 139 8.39 -9.12 2.74
N HIS A 140 8.62 -8.24 3.73
CA HIS A 140 9.94 -8.04 4.31
C HIS A 140 9.99 -8.43 5.77
N LYS A 141 11.13 -8.96 6.20
CA LYS A 141 11.49 -9.19 7.60
C LYS A 141 12.79 -8.47 7.94
N ILE A 142 12.98 -8.23 9.24
CA ILE A 142 14.20 -7.68 9.80
C ILE A 142 15.14 -8.85 10.10
N ILE A 143 16.37 -8.79 9.58
CA ILE A 143 17.43 -9.78 9.82
C ILE A 143 18.72 -8.99 10.02
N ASP A 144 19.31 -9.08 11.22
CA ASP A 144 20.62 -8.47 11.55
C ASP A 144 20.73 -7.00 11.10
N ASP A 145 19.72 -6.21 11.47
CA ASP A 145 19.52 -4.80 11.08
C ASP A 145 19.24 -4.50 9.60
N GLU A 146 19.42 -5.46 8.70
CA GLU A 146 19.00 -5.41 7.30
C GLU A 146 17.54 -5.86 7.12
N TRP A 147 16.97 -5.60 5.94
CA TRP A 147 15.66 -6.07 5.54
C TRP A 147 15.77 -6.91 4.27
N LYS A 148 15.13 -8.09 4.26
CA LYS A 148 15.12 -9.01 3.11
C LYS A 148 13.70 -9.33 2.70
N ILE A 149 13.47 -9.42 1.39
CA ILE A 149 12.24 -9.98 0.84
C ILE A 149 12.19 -11.46 1.22
N ILE A 150 11.04 -11.91 1.69
CA ILE A 150 10.75 -13.30 2.07
C ILE A 150 9.68 -13.91 1.19
#